data_AF-A0A960JQF7-F1
#
_entry.id   AF-A0A960JQF7-F1
#
_cell.length_a   1.000
_cell.length_b   1.000
_cell.length_c   1.000
_cell.angle_alpha   90.00
_cell.angle_beta   90.00
_cell.angle_gamma   90.00
#
_symmetry.space_group_name_H-M   'P 1'
#
loop_
_entity.id
_entity.type
_entity.pdbx_description
1 polymer ?
#
loop_
_entity_poly.entity_id
_entity_poly.type
_entity_poly.pdbx_seq_one_letter_code
_entity_poly.pdbx_strand_id
1 'polypeptide(L)' 'SSVPVYGLIQEIPFDQIHSGMRVEAVWVDDDELTTSFENIKWWRPNGEDDADPASYAQFV' A
#
# COMPACT_ATOMS: atom_id res chain seq x y z
N SER A 1 3.53 8.83 -16.15
CA SER A 1 2.12 8.45 -16.02
C SER A 1 2.02 7.53 -14.82
N SER A 2 1.24 7.89 -13.81
CA SER A 2 1.04 7.09 -12.60
C SER A 2 -0.41 6.66 -12.56
N VAL A 3 -0.68 5.40 -12.20
CA VAL A 3 -2.05 4.89 -12.02
C VAL A 3 -2.33 4.83 -10.53
N PRO A 4 -3.32 5.57 -10.01
CA PRO A 4 -3.70 5.44 -8.60
C PRO A 4 -4.31 4.06 -8.36
N VAL A 5 -3.93 3.46 -7.23
CA VAL A 5 -4.42 2.16 -6.78
C VAL A 5 -5.13 2.36 -5.46
N TYR A 6 -6.32 1.79 -5.33
CA TYR A 6 -7.06 1.76 -4.07
C TYR A 6 -6.93 0.38 -3.44
N GLY A 7 -6.58 0.34 -2.15
CA GLY A 7 -6.40 -0.90 -1.41
C GLY A 7 -6.57 -0.68 0.10
N LEU A 8 -6.83 -1.76 0.83
CA LEU A 8 -6.97 -1.74 2.28
C LEU A 8 -5.59 -1.78 2.94
N ILE A 9 -5.39 -0.94 3.95
CA ILE A 9 -4.21 -0.98 4.84
C ILE A 9 -4.58 -1.78 6.09
N GLN A 10 -3.73 -2.72 6.49
CA GLN A 10 -3.87 -3.52 7.71
C GLN A 10 -2.54 -3.59 8.49
N GLU A 11 -2.55 -4.33 9.61
CA GLU A 11 -1.39 -4.54 10.51
C GLU A 11 -0.93 -3.29 11.29
N ILE A 12 -1.70 -2.20 11.22
CA ILE A 12 -1.48 -0.99 12.00
C ILE A 12 -2.82 -0.40 12.48
N PRO A 13 -2.89 0.21 13.68
CA PRO A 13 -4.06 0.96 14.11
C PRO A 13 -4.41 2.09 13.13
N PHE A 14 -5.72 2.30 12.91
CA PHE A 14 -6.21 3.28 11.93
C PHE A 14 -5.70 4.71 12.19
N ASP A 15 -5.55 5.07 13.47
CA ASP A 15 -5.15 6.39 13.93
C ASP A 15 -3.66 6.67 13.73
N GLN A 16 -2.88 5.68 13.31
CA GLN A 16 -1.46 5.81 12.98
C GLN A 16 -1.22 5.91 11.46
N ILE A 17 -2.26 5.75 10.63
CA ILE A 17 -2.13 5.88 9.17
C ILE A 17 -1.95 7.37 8.81
N HIS A 18 -0.95 7.67 7.99
CA HIS A 18 -0.62 9.03 7.56
C HIS A 18 -0.02 9.05 6.14
N SER A 19 -0.04 10.22 5.51
CA SER A 19 0.54 10.43 4.18
C SER A 19 2.06 10.24 4.21
N GLY A 20 2.61 9.58 3.19
CA GLY A 20 4.04 9.30 3.08
C GLY A 20 4.45 7.91 3.56
N MET A 21 3.61 7.24 4.37
CA MET A 21 3.88 5.89 4.88
C MET A 21 4.19 4.91 3.76
N ARG A 22 5.29 4.17 3.91
CA ARG A 22 5.71 3.13 2.99
C ARG A 22 5.04 1.80 3.30
N VAL A 23 4.49 1.17 2.27
CA VAL A 23 3.74 -0.07 2.39
C VAL A 23 4.20 -1.09 1.36
N GLU A 24 4.06 -2.35 1.73
CA GLU A 24 4.24 -3.49 0.82
C GLU A 24 2.93 -4.26 0.65
N ALA A 25 2.75 -4.88 -0.51
CA ALA A 25 1.60 -5.70 -0.80
C ALA A 25 1.74 -7.07 -0.10
N VAL A 26 0.69 -7.46 0.61
CA VAL A 26 0.52 -8.82 1.12
C VAL A 26 -0.33 -9.59 0.11
N TRP A 27 0.24 -10.66 -0.43
CA TRP A 27 -0.35 -11.46 -1.50
C TRP A 27 -1.10 -12.66 -0.94
N VAL A 28 -2.02 -13.22 -1.74
CA VAL A 28 -2.53 -14.58 -1.57
C VAL A 28 -1.39 -15.60 -1.70
N ASP A 29 -1.64 -16.82 -1.24
CA ASP A 29 -0.67 -17.90 -1.38
C ASP A 29 -0.44 -18.24 -2.87
N ASP A 30 0.73 -18.77 -3.22
CA ASP A 30 1.17 -18.95 -4.61
C ASP A 30 0.22 -19.84 -5.44
N ASP A 31 -0.46 -20.79 -4.81
CA ASP A 31 -1.44 -21.69 -5.44
C ASP A 31 -2.81 -21.04 -5.68
N GLU A 32 -3.07 -19.89 -5.07
CA GLU A 32 -4.28 -19.08 -5.25
C GLU A 32 -4.09 -17.93 -6.26
N LEU A 33 -2.87 -17.72 -6.76
CA LEU A 33 -2.57 -16.63 -7.69
C LEU A 33 -3.35 -16.77 -9.01
N THR A 34 -4.06 -15.70 -9.37
CA THR A 34 -4.76 -15.56 -10.66
C THR A 34 -4.17 -14.41 -11.50
N THR A 35 -4.88 -13.95 -12.53
CA THR A 35 -4.54 -12.71 -13.25
C THR A 35 -5.32 -11.49 -12.74
N SER A 36 -5.91 -11.56 -11.54
CA SER A 36 -6.70 -10.50 -10.92
C SER A 36 -5.87 -9.61 -10.01
N PHE A 37 -6.26 -8.33 -9.90
CA PHE A 37 -5.73 -7.42 -8.89
C PHE A 37 -6.09 -7.86 -7.46
N GLU A 38 -7.14 -8.66 -7.31
CA GLU A 38 -7.60 -9.24 -6.04
C GLU A 38 -6.60 -10.23 -5.42
N ASN A 39 -5.53 -10.60 -6.13
CA ASN A 39 -4.42 -11.35 -5.55
C ASN A 39 -3.71 -10.59 -4.42
N ILE A 40 -3.84 -9.25 -4.35
CA ILE A 40 -3.34 -8.44 -3.23
C ILE A 40 -4.41 -8.43 -2.14
N LYS A 41 -4.14 -9.08 -1.01
CA LYS A 41 -5.08 -9.17 0.12
C LYS A 41 -5.21 -7.83 0.84
N TRP A 42 -4.08 -7.19 1.12
CA TRP A 42 -3.98 -5.88 1.75
C TRP A 42 -2.57 -5.32 1.59
N TRP A 43 -2.39 -4.10 2.09
CA TRP A 43 -1.10 -3.43 2.22
C TRP A 43 -0.75 -3.31 3.70
N ARG A 44 0.53 -3.47 4.04
CA ARG A 44 1.02 -3.30 5.41
C ARG A 44 2.21 -2.35 5.46
N PRO A 45 2.46 -1.64 6.58
CA PRO A 45 3.68 -0.85 6.74
C PRO A 45 4.92 -1.73 6.60
N ASN A 46 5.90 -1.29 5.82
CA ASN A 46 7.15 -2.04 5.61
C ASN A 46 8.31 -1.56 6.50
N GLY A 47 8.09 -0.50 7.30
CA GLY A 47 9.06 0.05 8.23
C GLY A 47 10.11 0.96 7.61
N GLU A 48 10.05 1.25 6.31
CA GLU A 48 10.88 2.29 5.69
C GLU A 48 10.44 3.69 6.13
N ASP A 49 11.38 4.65 6.08
CA ASP A 49 11.08 6.05 6.33
C ASP A 49 10.04 6.59 5.34
N ASP A 50 9.28 7.57 5.80
CA ASP A 50 8.24 8.21 5.00
C ASP A 50 8.77 8.79 3.69
N ALA A 51 7.93 8.76 2.66
CA ALA A 51 8.20 9.46 1.42
C ALA A 51 8.37 10.96 1.65
N ASP A 52 9.27 11.58 0.89
CA ASP A 52 9.40 13.04 0.85
C ASP A 52 8.04 13.65 0.45
N PRO A 53 7.45 14.55 1.27
CA PRO A 53 6.22 15.26 0.94
C PRO A 53 6.20 15.90 -0.44
N ALA A 54 7.33 16.44 -0.90
CA ALA A 54 7.44 17.07 -2.22
C ALA A 54 7.19 16.06 -3.36
N SER A 55 7.45 14.78 -3.14
CA SER A 55 7.29 13.73 -4.15
C SER A 55 5.82 13.42 -4.47
N TYR A 56 4.92 13.59 -3.50
CA TYR A 56 3.51 13.24 -3.66
C TYR A 56 2.54 14.42 -3.52
N ALA A 57 3.01 15.62 -3.19
CA ALA A 57 2.18 16.82 -3.03
C ALA A 57 1.25 17.14 -4.22
N GLN A 58 1.61 16.73 -5.44
CA GLN A 58 0.79 16.93 -6.65
C GLN A 58 -0.38 15.94 -6.79
N PHE A 59 -0.39 14.87 -5.99
CA PHE A 59 -1.40 13.80 -6.01
C PHE A 59 -2.34 13.86 -4.81
N VAL A 60 -2.20 14.87 -3.94
CA VAL A 60 -3.05 15.13 -2.78
C VAL A 60 -4.13 16.14 -3.13
#